data_AF-I5B0F3-F1
#
_entry.id   AF-I5B0F3-F1
#
_cell.length_a   1.000
_cell.length_b   1.000
_cell.length_c   1.000
_cell.angle_alpha   90.00
_cell.angle_beta   90.00
_cell.angle_gamma   90.00
#
_symmetry.space_group_name_H-M   'P 1'
#
loop_
_entity.id
_entity.type
_entity.pdbx_description
1 polymer ?
#
loop_
_entity_poly.entity_id
_entity_poly.type
_entity_poly.pdbx_seq_one_letter_code
_entity_poly.pdbx_strand_id
1 'polypeptide(L)'
;MRTMSKVRTVFRQIKNPDYPCYSYRGLYILFDFLYSNDYIFNMYIVKTLPEFDKWLDSLKDRITRLRLSRRLDKAQRGNLGDVKPVGEGVFEMREHFGPGWRMYYTKRGDTLIVMLGAGDKSSQESDIAKAKQRETTLED
;
A
#
# COMPACT_ATOMS: atom_id res chain seq x y z
N MET A 1 15.11 8.95 -30.67
CA MET A 1 16.41 8.25 -30.83
C MET A 1 17.53 9.31 -30.86
N ARG A 2 18.13 9.60 -29.70
CA ARG A 2 19.36 10.40 -29.58
C ARG A 2 20.35 9.63 -28.72
N THR A 3 21.56 9.52 -29.26
CA THR A 3 22.62 8.56 -28.99
C THR A 3 23.26 8.64 -27.59
N MET A 4 23.52 7.45 -27.04
CA MET A 4 24.23 7.05 -25.81
C MET A 4 25.65 7.63 -25.58
N SER A 5 26.05 8.71 -26.25
CA SER A 5 27.46 9.14 -26.25
C SER A 5 27.87 10.06 -25.09
N LYS A 6 26.93 10.64 -24.33
CA LYS A 6 27.26 11.55 -23.21
C LYS A 6 27.42 10.87 -21.84
N VAL A 7 26.90 9.65 -21.68
CA VAL A 7 26.91 8.93 -20.38
C VAL A 7 28.33 8.42 -20.04
N ARG A 8 29.17 8.17 -21.05
CA ARG A 8 30.50 7.58 -20.85
C ARG A 8 31.55 8.54 -20.27
N THR A 9 31.31 9.85 -20.31
CA THR A 9 32.31 10.84 -19.87
C THR A 9 32.26 11.11 -18.37
N VAL A 10 31.10 10.98 -17.73
CA VAL A 10 30.94 11.32 -16.30
C VAL A 10 31.47 10.22 -15.36
N PHE A 11 31.48 8.96 -15.81
CA PHE A 11 31.93 7.83 -14.99
C PHE A 11 33.45 7.80 -14.72
N ARG A 12 34.25 8.67 -15.35
CA ARG A 12 35.72 8.64 -15.23
C ARG A 12 36.30 9.49 -14.10
N GLN A 13 35.47 10.21 -13.33
CA GLN A 13 35.95 11.10 -12.26
C GLN A 13 35.68 10.63 -10.82
N ILE A 14 35.10 9.44 -10.62
CA ILE A 14 34.89 8.89 -9.27
C ILE A 14 35.77 7.66 -9.06
N LYS A 15 37.09 7.84 -9.13
CA LYS A 15 38.07 6.92 -8.53
C LYS A 15 39.07 7.74 -7.72
N ASN A 16 38.67 8.08 -6.50
CA ASN A 16 39.60 8.53 -5.45
C ASN A 16 39.44 7.58 -4.25
N PRO A 17 40.52 7.02 -3.67
CA PRO A 17 40.43 5.87 -2.75
C PRO A 17 40.27 6.22 -1.27
N ASP A 18 40.22 7.50 -0.90
CA ASP A 18 40.43 7.93 0.50
C ASP A 18 39.18 8.43 1.24
N TYR A 19 38.05 7.72 1.15
CA TYR A 19 36.89 8.04 1.99
C TYR A 19 36.49 6.89 2.92
N PRO A 20 36.57 7.09 4.26
CA PRO A 20 36.25 6.08 5.26
C PRO A 20 34.74 5.83 5.33
N CYS A 21 34.39 4.61 5.70
CA CYS A 21 33.04 4.10 5.89
C CYS A 21 32.15 5.04 6.72
N TYR A 22 31.18 5.69 6.07
CA TYR A 22 30.04 6.32 6.74
C TYR A 22 28.73 5.84 6.11
N SER A 23 27.94 5.19 6.97
CA SER A 23 26.53 4.85 6.90
C SER A 23 25.71 5.56 5.80
N TYR A 24 25.08 4.77 4.93
CA TYR A 24 24.12 5.20 3.91
C TYR A 24 22.94 5.95 4.54
N ARG A 25 23.06 7.26 4.74
CA ARG A 25 21.95 8.11 5.19
C ARG A 25 21.84 9.46 4.49
N GLY A 26 22.45 9.60 3.29
CA GLY A 26 22.51 10.90 2.61
C GLY A 26 22.52 10.89 1.08
N LEU A 27 22.12 9.78 0.42
CA LEU A 27 22.12 9.70 -1.05
C LEU A 27 20.72 9.72 -1.71
N TYR A 28 19.65 9.78 -0.93
CA TYR A 28 18.28 9.76 -1.47
C TYR A 28 17.79 11.14 -1.91
N ILE A 29 18.35 12.23 -1.40
CA ILE A 29 17.79 13.58 -1.59
C ILE A 29 18.19 14.22 -2.93
N LEU A 30 19.23 13.72 -3.60
CA LEU A 30 19.69 14.27 -4.89
C LEU A 30 19.12 13.53 -6.11
N PHE A 31 18.58 12.32 -5.95
CA PHE A 31 17.93 11.61 -7.05
C PHE A 31 16.51 12.11 -7.32
N ASP A 32 15.81 12.56 -6.27
CA ASP A 32 14.44 13.07 -6.37
C ASP A 32 14.35 14.40 -7.15
N PHE A 33 15.39 15.25 -7.10
CA PHE A 33 15.36 16.56 -7.76
C PHE A 33 15.65 16.53 -9.27
N LEU A 34 16.24 15.44 -9.79
CA LEU A 34 16.61 15.31 -11.22
C LEU A 34 15.70 14.36 -12.01
N TYR A 35 14.71 13.74 -11.38
CA TYR A 35 13.69 12.88 -12.00
C TYR A 35 12.26 13.45 -11.94
N SER A 36 12.14 14.77 -11.78
CA SER A 36 10.89 15.48 -12.05
C SER A 36 10.60 15.45 -13.55
N ASN A 37 9.86 14.44 -14.02
CA ASN A 37 8.80 14.55 -15.04
C ASN A 37 8.23 13.22 -15.60
N ASP A 38 8.52 12.05 -15.02
CA ASP A 38 7.86 10.79 -15.45
C ASP A 38 7.36 9.89 -14.28
N TYR A 39 7.35 10.36 -13.02
CA TYR A 39 6.77 9.64 -11.87
C TYR A 39 5.31 10.05 -11.58
N ILE A 40 4.46 9.87 -12.58
CA ILE A 40 3.00 9.72 -12.44
C ILE A 40 2.74 8.26 -12.03
N PHE A 41 3.32 7.82 -10.91
CA PHE A 41 3.26 6.41 -10.48
C PHE A 41 2.10 6.24 -9.49
N ASN A 42 0.91 5.94 -10.02
CA ASN A 42 -0.29 5.45 -9.34
C ASN A 42 -0.22 5.35 -7.81
N MET A 43 -0.73 6.38 -7.12
CA MET A 43 -0.81 6.44 -5.67
C MET A 43 -2.28 6.45 -5.25
N TYR A 44 -2.78 5.30 -4.78
CA TYR A 44 -4.10 5.24 -4.17
C TYR A 44 -4.08 5.98 -2.83
N ILE A 45 -5.04 6.87 -2.61
CA ILE A 45 -5.30 7.47 -1.29
C ILE A 45 -6.05 6.43 -0.47
N VAL A 46 -5.40 5.83 0.52
CA VAL A 46 -6.08 4.91 1.45
C VAL A 46 -6.69 5.73 2.60
N LYS A 47 -8.02 5.64 2.75
CA LYS A 47 -8.77 6.13 3.91
C LYS A 47 -9.28 4.94 4.70
N THR A 48 -9.20 4.99 6.01
CA THR A 48 -9.76 3.97 6.91
C THR A 48 -11.00 4.52 7.60
N LEU A 49 -11.98 3.65 7.86
CA LEU A 49 -13.10 3.99 8.75
C LEU A 49 -12.68 3.80 10.22
N PRO A 50 -13.23 4.58 11.17
CA PRO A 50 -12.89 4.46 12.58
C PRO A 50 -13.07 3.05 13.17
N GLU A 51 -14.01 2.28 12.64
CA GLU A 51 -14.25 0.90 13.08
C GLU A 51 -13.17 -0.06 12.60
N PHE A 52 -12.62 0.19 11.41
CA PHE A 52 -11.45 -0.54 10.95
C PHE A 52 -10.25 -0.25 11.85
N ASP A 53 -10.02 1.01 12.21
CA ASP A 53 -8.91 1.39 13.09
C ASP A 53 -9.07 0.74 14.48
N LYS A 54 -10.27 0.80 15.05
CA LYS A 54 -10.60 0.10 16.31
C LYS A 54 -10.38 -1.41 16.21
N TRP A 55 -10.78 -2.02 15.10
CA TRP A 55 -10.54 -3.45 14.87
C TRP A 55 -9.04 -3.75 14.79
N LEU A 56 -8.27 -2.96 14.05
CA LEU A 56 -6.84 -3.14 13.89
C LEU A 56 -6.12 -3.00 15.24
N ASP A 57 -6.54 -2.02 16.06
CA ASP A 57 -6.02 -1.81 17.40
C ASP A 57 -6.41 -2.92 18.39
N SER A 58 -7.56 -3.57 18.19
CA SER A 58 -7.99 -4.71 19.01
C SER A 58 -7.11 -5.96 18.83
N LEU A 59 -6.31 -6.03 17.76
CA LEU A 59 -5.43 -7.17 17.49
C LEU A 59 -4.25 -7.18 18.48
N LYS A 60 -4.25 -8.18 19.36
CA LYS A 60 -3.19 -8.38 20.38
C LYS A 60 -1.80 -8.63 19.77
N ASP A 61 -1.73 -9.30 18.61
CA ASP A 61 -0.46 -9.59 17.95
C ASP A 61 0.09 -8.36 17.19
N ARG A 62 1.19 -7.82 17.71
CA ARG A 62 1.91 -6.69 17.11
C ARG A 62 2.46 -7.00 15.72
N ILE A 63 2.91 -8.24 15.47
CA ILE A 63 3.47 -8.63 14.18
C ILE A 63 2.37 -8.68 13.12
N THR A 64 1.21 -9.24 13.47
CA THR A 64 0.03 -9.20 12.60
C THR A 64 -0.37 -7.76 12.26
N ARG A 65 -0.47 -6.86 13.26
CA ARG A 65 -0.78 -5.44 13.00
C ARG A 65 0.21 -4.80 12.01
N LEU A 66 1.51 -4.97 12.25
CA LEU A 66 2.56 -4.46 11.35
C LEU A 66 2.44 -4.99 9.92
N ARG A 67 2.09 -6.27 9.74
CA ARG A 67 1.91 -6.88 8.42
C ARG A 67 0.70 -6.30 7.69
N LEU A 68 -0.42 -6.15 8.39
CA LEU A 68 -1.64 -5.55 7.83
C LEU A 68 -1.42 -4.08 7.46
N SER A 69 -0.78 -3.28 8.32
CA SER A 69 -0.43 -1.88 8.00
C SER A 69 0.49 -1.80 6.77
N ARG A 70 1.56 -2.61 6.71
CA ARG A 70 2.44 -2.67 5.53
C ARG A 70 1.70 -3.08 4.26
N ARG A 71 0.61 -3.84 4.39
CA ARG A 71 -0.21 -4.22 3.26
C ARG A 71 -1.00 -3.04 2.71
N LEU A 72 -1.55 -2.20 3.60
CA LEU A 72 -2.17 -0.93 3.21
C LEU A 72 -1.15 0.00 2.55
N ASP A 73 0.08 0.10 3.06
CA ASP A 73 1.14 0.90 2.42
C ASP A 73 1.48 0.41 0.99
N LYS A 74 1.42 -0.90 0.77
CA LYS A 74 1.59 -1.48 -0.57
C LYS A 74 0.40 -1.16 -1.46
N ALA A 75 -0.82 -1.22 -0.92
CA ALA A 75 -2.04 -0.86 -1.63
C ALA A 75 -2.02 0.63 -2.05
N GLN A 76 -1.54 1.53 -1.19
CA GLN A 76 -1.33 2.95 -1.52
C GLN A 76 -0.41 3.12 -2.72
N ARG A 77 0.65 2.31 -2.85
CA ARG A 77 1.58 2.33 -3.99
C ARG A 77 1.07 1.57 -5.23
N GLY A 78 -0.23 1.28 -5.30
CA GLY A 78 -0.85 0.55 -6.41
C GLY A 78 -0.70 -0.97 -6.37
N ASN A 79 0.00 -1.53 -5.38
CA ASN A 79 0.13 -2.97 -5.22
C ASN A 79 -0.99 -3.53 -4.33
N LEU A 80 -2.13 -3.81 -4.97
CA LEU A 80 -3.32 -4.36 -4.35
C LEU A 80 -3.23 -5.85 -4.02
N GLY A 81 -2.25 -6.59 -4.56
CA GLY A 81 -2.01 -8.02 -4.29
C GLY A 81 -3.22 -8.92 -4.57
N ASP A 82 -3.50 -9.89 -3.70
CA ASP A 82 -4.66 -10.79 -3.86
C ASP A 82 -5.96 -10.09 -3.48
N VAL A 83 -6.77 -9.78 -4.48
CA VAL A 83 -8.07 -9.10 -4.35
C VAL A 83 -9.17 -9.88 -5.04
N LYS A 84 -10.35 -9.92 -4.43
CA LYS A 84 -11.56 -10.48 -5.01
C LYS A 84 -12.72 -9.48 -4.93
N PRO A 85 -13.45 -9.20 -6.01
CA PRO A 85 -14.71 -8.46 -5.92
C PRO A 85 -15.76 -9.31 -5.18
N VAL A 86 -16.48 -8.69 -4.23
CA VAL A 86 -17.56 -9.35 -3.46
C VAL A 86 -18.95 -8.77 -3.78
N GLY A 87 -19.02 -7.85 -4.74
CA GLY A 87 -20.25 -7.24 -5.26
C GLY A 87 -20.51 -5.86 -4.66
N GLU A 88 -21.42 -5.10 -5.30
CA GLU A 88 -21.88 -3.76 -4.83
C GLU A 88 -20.72 -2.77 -4.59
N GLY A 89 -19.73 -2.76 -5.49
CA GLY A 89 -18.56 -1.87 -5.37
C GLY A 89 -17.55 -2.27 -4.29
N VAL A 90 -17.81 -3.35 -3.54
CA VAL A 90 -16.93 -3.83 -2.47
C VAL A 90 -15.94 -4.88 -2.97
N PHE A 91 -14.71 -4.75 -2.48
CA PHE A 91 -13.58 -5.63 -2.76
C PHE A 91 -13.02 -6.21 -1.46
N GLU A 92 -12.55 -7.45 -1.53
CA GLU A 92 -11.89 -8.17 -0.45
C GLU A 92 -10.40 -8.33 -0.78
N MET A 93 -9.52 -7.81 0.07
CA MET A 93 -8.07 -8.03 0.01
C MET A 93 -7.70 -9.18 0.96
N ARG A 94 -7.05 -10.22 0.44
CA ARG A 94 -6.78 -11.47 1.16
C ARG A 94 -5.31 -11.60 1.53
N GLU A 95 -5.08 -12.01 2.77
CA GLU A 95 -3.75 -12.28 3.32
C GLU A 95 -3.71 -13.69 3.91
N HIS A 96 -2.89 -14.56 3.32
CA HIS A 96 -2.89 -16.01 3.61
C HIS A 96 -2.05 -16.42 4.84
N PHE A 97 -1.61 -15.47 5.67
CA PHE A 97 -0.84 -15.78 6.87
C PHE A 97 -1.74 -15.86 8.11
N GLY A 98 -1.32 -16.66 9.11
CA GLY A 98 -2.07 -16.84 10.35
C GLY A 98 -3.46 -17.43 10.08
N PRO A 99 -4.55 -16.84 10.61
CA PRO A 99 -5.91 -17.34 10.41
C PRO A 99 -6.49 -17.04 9.01
N GLY A 100 -5.77 -16.31 8.17
CA GLY A 100 -6.24 -15.87 6.85
C GLY A 100 -7.03 -14.57 6.95
N TRP A 101 -6.32 -13.44 7.02
CA TRP A 101 -6.90 -12.12 7.20
C TRP A 101 -7.55 -11.59 5.91
N ARG A 102 -8.64 -10.84 6.07
CA ARG A 102 -9.39 -10.20 4.99
C ARG A 102 -9.64 -8.75 5.34
N MET A 103 -9.38 -7.85 4.39
CA MET A 103 -9.73 -6.44 4.51
C MET A 103 -10.72 -6.08 3.42
N TYR A 104 -11.85 -5.50 3.81
CA TYR A 104 -12.91 -5.08 2.90
C TYR A 104 -12.77 -3.60 2.61
N TYR A 105 -12.77 -3.25 1.33
CA TYR A 105 -12.62 -1.89 0.88
C TYR A 105 -13.49 -1.59 -0.34
N THR A 106 -13.85 -0.33 -0.53
CA THR A 106 -14.39 0.18 -1.78
C THR A 106 -13.33 1.00 -2.50
N LYS A 107 -13.45 1.10 -3.82
CA LYS A 107 -12.59 1.94 -4.65
C LYS A 107 -13.43 3.03 -5.30
N ARG A 108 -13.10 4.30 -4.99
CA ARG A 108 -13.73 5.49 -5.57
C ARG A 108 -12.66 6.33 -6.27
N GLY A 109 -12.56 6.19 -7.58
CA GLY A 109 -11.46 6.77 -8.36
C GLY A 109 -10.11 6.27 -7.86
N ASP A 110 -9.27 7.20 -7.39
CA ASP A 110 -7.96 6.91 -6.81
C ASP A 110 -7.99 6.78 -5.27
N THR A 111 -9.17 6.75 -4.65
CA THR A 111 -9.31 6.53 -3.21
C THR A 111 -9.75 5.10 -2.92
N LEU A 112 -9.04 4.45 -1.99
CA LEU A 112 -9.43 3.17 -1.40
C LEU A 112 -9.98 3.45 0.00
N ILE A 113 -11.25 3.16 0.24
CA ILE A 113 -11.85 3.32 1.57
C ILE A 113 -11.94 1.94 2.21
N VAL A 114 -11.11 1.70 3.22
CA VAL A 114 -11.05 0.44 3.97
C VAL A 114 -12.06 0.51 5.11
N MET A 115 -13.04 -0.38 5.05
CA MET A 115 -14.22 -0.30 5.91
C MET A 115 -14.17 -1.28 7.06
N LEU A 116 -13.69 -2.50 6.81
CA LEU A 116 -13.73 -3.60 7.77
C LEU A 116 -12.52 -4.51 7.62
N GLY A 117 -12.10 -5.08 8.74
CA GLY A 117 -11.13 -6.17 8.77
C GLY A 117 -11.73 -7.40 9.43
N ALA A 118 -11.39 -8.58 8.91
CA ALA A 118 -11.86 -9.86 9.40
C ALA A 118 -10.69 -10.83 9.56
N GLY A 119 -10.72 -11.60 10.65
CA GLY A 119 -9.70 -12.58 10.99
C GLY A 119 -10.19 -14.01 10.99
N ASP A 120 -11.48 -14.26 10.79
CA ASP A 120 -12.06 -15.59 10.76
C ASP A 120 -12.80 -15.81 9.44
N LYS A 121 -12.70 -17.01 8.89
CA LYS A 121 -13.43 -17.43 7.70
C LYS A 121 -14.91 -17.69 8.03
N SER A 122 -15.23 -18.05 9.27
CA SER A 122 -16.60 -18.35 9.70
C SER A 122 -17.51 -17.12 9.68
N SER A 123 -16.96 -15.91 9.89
CA SER A 123 -17.69 -14.64 9.89
C SER A 123 -17.80 -13.99 8.51
N GLN A 124 -17.21 -14.59 7.47
CA GLN A 124 -17.01 -13.96 6.15
C GLN A 124 -18.30 -13.43 5.53
N GLU A 125 -19.38 -14.22 5.54
CA GLU A 125 -20.66 -13.80 4.96
C GLU A 125 -21.25 -12.59 5.69
N SER A 126 -21.15 -12.58 7.02
CA SER A 126 -21.61 -11.46 7.85
C SER A 126 -20.77 -10.20 7.64
N ASP A 127 -19.47 -10.35 7.42
CA ASP A 127 -18.56 -9.22 7.20
C ASP A 127 -18.76 -8.61 5.81
N ILE A 128 -19.03 -9.44 4.79
CA ILE A 128 -19.41 -8.98 3.45
C ILE A 128 -20.72 -8.19 3.51
N ALA A 129 -21.74 -8.71 4.21
CA ALA A 129 -23.02 -8.01 4.34
C ALA A 129 -22.85 -6.64 5.01
N LYS A 130 -22.04 -6.56 6.08
CA LYS A 130 -21.72 -5.29 6.75
C LYS A 130 -20.93 -4.33 5.85
N ALA A 131 -19.99 -4.85 5.05
CA ALA A 131 -19.20 -4.02 4.14
C ALA A 131 -20.09 -3.39 3.05
N LYS A 132 -21.02 -4.18 2.50
CA LYS A 132 -22.00 -3.70 1.51
C LYS A 132 -22.94 -2.64 2.08
N GLN A 133 -23.47 -2.88 3.27
CA GLN A 133 -24.32 -1.91 3.97
C GLN A 133 -23.59 -0.57 4.19
N ARG A 134 -22.29 -0.63 4.55
CA ARG A 134 -21.46 0.57 4.71
C ARG A 134 -21.24 1.30 3.40
N GLU A 135 -21.07 0.59 2.30
CA GLU A 135 -20.91 1.23 1.00
C GLU A 135 -22.12 2.08 0.63
N THR A 136 -23.33 1.55 0.85
CA THR A 136 -24.58 2.31 0.64
C THR A 136 -24.62 3.57 1.50
N THR A 137 -24.23 3.50 2.77
CA THR A 137 -24.19 4.68 3.66
C THR A 137 -23.15 5.72 3.22
N LEU A 138 -22.10 5.33 2.52
CA LEU A 138 -21.08 6.25 2.01
C LEU A 138 -21.50 6.94 0.71
N GLU A 139 -22.54 6.46 0.01
CA GLU A 139 -23.06 7.07 -1.22
C GLU A 139 -23.99 8.27 -0.97
N ASP A 140 -24.47 8.46 0.27
CA ASP A 140 -25.29 9.59 0.73
C ASP A 140 -24.46 10.70 1.42
#